data_AF-A0A9D2LY44-F1
#
_entry.id   AF-A0A9D2LY44-F1
#
_cell.length_a   1.000
_cell.length_b   1.000
_cell.length_c   1.000
_cell.angle_alpha   90.00
_cell.angle_beta   90.00
_cell.angle_gamma   90.00
#
_symmetry.space_group_name_H-M   'P 1'
#
loop_
_entity.id
_entity.type
_entity.pdbx_description
1 polymer ?
#
loop_
_entity_poly.entity_id
_entity_poly.type
_entity_poly.pdbx_seq_one_letter_code
_entity_poly.pdbx_strand_id
1 'polypeptide(L)'
;MKKTYVLDTNVLIQAPYALKCFEDNRIVLPLAVLEELDSLKSAEGEAGRNARQTIRYLESLRLQGNLLEGVTLQNGGSLRLEVNCVEVQLPKGFPDHKNDNR
;
A
#
# COMPACT_ATOMS: atom_id res chain seq x y z
N MET A 1 -2.89 -13.26 17.53
CA MET A 1 -1.74 -13.40 16.61
C MET A 1 -1.75 -12.19 15.69
N LYS A 2 -0.69 -11.38 15.68
CA LYS A 2 -0.58 -10.26 14.75
C LYS A 2 -0.29 -10.78 13.35
N LYS A 3 -1.13 -10.42 12.38
CA LYS A 3 -0.94 -10.75 10.97
C LYS A 3 -0.33 -9.57 10.23
N THR A 4 0.36 -9.87 9.14
CA THR A 4 0.84 -8.86 8.20
C THR A 4 -0.02 -8.92 6.95
N TYR A 5 -0.62 -7.80 6.58
CA TYR A 5 -1.44 -7.64 5.39
C TYR A 5 -0.70 -6.78 4.39
N VAL A 6 -0.54 -7.28 3.17
CA VAL A 6 -0.05 -6.47 2.06
C VAL A 6 -1.28 -5.98 1.29
N LEU A 7 -1.42 -4.66 1.16
CA LEU A 7 -2.57 -4.07 0.48
C LEU A 7 -2.20 -3.60 -0.91
N ASP A 8 -3.12 -3.86 -1.82
CA ASP A 8 -3.06 -3.46 -3.21
C ASP A 8 -3.96 -2.23 -3.46
N THR A 9 -3.66 -1.48 -4.52
CA THR A 9 -4.41 -0.29 -4.96
C THR A 9 -5.89 -0.62 -5.12
N ASN A 10 -6.22 -1.77 -5.71
CA ASN A 10 -7.60 -2.21 -5.94
C ASN A 10 -8.43 -2.24 -4.65
N VAL A 11 -7.84 -2.72 -3.55
CA VAL A 11 -8.52 -2.76 -2.24
C VAL A 11 -8.82 -1.35 -1.75
N LEU A 12 -7.90 -0.40 -1.97
CA LEU A 12 -8.04 0.98 -1.53
C LEU A 12 -8.99 1.80 -2.40
N ILE A 13 -9.11 1.44 -3.68
CA ILE A 13 -10.08 2.02 -4.62
C ILE A 13 -11.48 1.56 -4.27
N GLN A 14 -11.68 0.28 -3.91
CA GLN A 14 -12.99 -0.25 -3.55
C GLN A 14 -13.38 0.11 -2.10
N ALA A 15 -12.42 0.09 -1.18
CA ALA A 15 -12.61 0.29 0.25
C ALA A 15 -11.51 1.19 0.84
N PRO A 16 -11.60 2.53 0.69
CA PRO A 16 -10.59 3.46 1.23
C PRO A 16 -10.53 3.45 2.76
N TYR A 17 -11.55 2.90 3.43
CA TYR A 17 -11.58 2.71 4.88
C TYR A 17 -10.82 1.47 5.34
N ALA A 18 -10.38 0.58 4.42
CA ALA A 18 -9.71 -0.68 4.77
C ALA A 18 -8.51 -0.44 5.67
N LEU A 19 -7.72 0.61 5.44
CA LEU A 19 -6.56 0.97 6.27
C LEU A 19 -6.89 1.19 7.75
N LYS A 20 -8.15 1.46 8.09
CA LYS A 20 -8.65 1.64 9.46
C LYS A 20 -9.28 0.38 10.06
N CYS A 21 -9.40 -0.72 9.30
CA CYS A 21 -10.07 -1.94 9.74
C CYS A 21 -9.11 -3.02 10.24
N PHE A 22 -7.79 -2.80 10.18
CA PHE A 22 -6.80 -3.82 10.53
C PHE A 22 -6.44 -3.89 12.02
N GLU A 23 -7.17 -3.20 12.91
CA GLU A 23 -7.01 -3.28 14.37
C GLU A 23 -5.53 -3.22 14.82
N ASP A 24 -5.01 -4.29 15.46
CA ASP A 24 -3.64 -4.41 15.98
C ASP A 24 -2.63 -5.02 15.00
N ASN A 25 -3.04 -5.22 13.75
CA ASN A 25 -2.25 -5.88 12.71
C ASN A 25 -1.30 -4.92 11.97
N ARG A 26 -0.38 -5.52 11.20
CA ARG A 26 0.61 -4.79 10.42
C ARG A 26 0.13 -4.68 8.98
N ILE A 27 0.07 -3.46 8.45
CA ILE A 27 -0.24 -3.14 7.07
C ILE A 27 1.06 -2.80 6.36
N VAL A 28 1.27 -3.41 5.21
CA VAL A 28 2.37 -3.12 4.30
C VAL A 28 1.79 -2.65 2.98
N LEU A 29 2.22 -1.47 2.54
CA LEU A 29 1.81 -0.88 1.27
C LEU A 29 3.03 -0.78 0.37
N PRO A 30 3.08 -1.49 -0.77
CA PRO A 30 4.12 -1.30 -1.76
C PRO A 30 4.14 0.15 -2.24
N LEU A 31 5.33 0.73 -2.45
CA LEU A 31 5.45 2.11 -2.92
C LEU A 31 4.72 2.34 -4.27
N ALA A 32 4.71 1.32 -5.14
CA ALA A 32 3.98 1.33 -6.41
C ALA A 32 2.48 1.64 -6.25
N VAL A 33 1.85 1.22 -5.13
CA VAL A 33 0.44 1.52 -4.84
C VAL A 33 0.21 3.03 -4.68
N LEU A 34 1.18 3.78 -4.16
CA LEU A 34 1.06 5.24 -4.09
C LEU A 34 1.06 5.88 -5.48
N GLU A 35 1.89 5.39 -6.40
CA GLU A 35 1.98 5.90 -7.77
C GLU A 35 0.68 5.62 -8.53
N GLU A 36 0.13 4.41 -8.39
CA GLU A 36 -1.16 4.05 -8.96
C GLU A 36 -2.30 4.91 -8.40
N LEU A 37 -2.35 5.07 -7.07
CA LEU A 37 -3.32 5.95 -6.41
C LEU A 37 -3.20 7.40 -6.90
N ASP A 38 -1.98 7.89 -7.14
CA ASP A 38 -1.73 9.24 -7.66
C ASP A 38 -2.29 9.40 -9.08
N SER A 39 -2.05 8.42 -9.96
CA SER A 39 -2.62 8.40 -11.31
C SER A 39 -4.16 8.40 -11.30
N LEU A 40 -4.76 7.74 -10.30
CA LEU A 40 -6.20 7.62 -10.14
C LEU A 40 -6.84 8.83 -9.47
N LYS A 41 -6.07 9.79 -8.91
CA LYS A 41 -6.64 11.03 -8.33
C LYS A 41 -7.48 11.80 -9.32
N SER A 42 -7.13 11.75 -10.61
CA SER A 42 -7.81 12.46 -11.70
C SER A 42 -8.96 11.66 -12.30
N ALA A 43 -9.16 10.40 -11.90
CA ALA A 43 -10.27 9.59 -12.36
C ALA A 43 -11.61 10.18 -11.87
N GLU A 44 -12.63 10.07 -12.72
CA GLU A 44 -13.99 10.46 -12.38
C GLU A 44 -14.70 9.37 -11.58
N GLY A 45 -15.81 9.75 -10.92
CA GLY A 45 -16.63 8.83 -10.15
C GLY A 45 -16.02 8.37 -8.82
N GLU A 46 -16.45 7.19 -8.37
CA GLU A 46 -16.08 6.65 -7.05
C GLU A 46 -14.60 6.30 -6.95
N ALA A 47 -13.99 5.79 -8.02
CA ALA A 47 -12.59 5.37 -8.02
C ALA A 47 -11.65 6.54 -7.67
N GLY A 48 -11.81 7.69 -8.34
CA GLY A 48 -10.99 8.87 -8.02
C GLY A 48 -11.34 9.48 -6.67
N ARG A 49 -12.61 9.44 -6.25
CA ARG A 49 -13.00 9.89 -4.89
C ARG A 49 -12.32 9.05 -3.81
N ASN A 50 -12.31 7.73 -3.96
CA ASN A 50 -11.72 6.79 -3.03
C ASN A 50 -10.19 6.90 -3.04
N ALA A 51 -9.57 7.02 -4.21
CA ALA A 51 -8.13 7.27 -4.33
C ALA A 51 -7.71 8.55 -3.59
N ARG A 52 -8.40 9.68 -3.83
CA ARG A 52 -8.15 10.95 -3.12
C ARG A 52 -8.33 10.82 -1.61
N GLN A 53 -9.34 10.07 -1.16
CA GLN A 53 -9.58 9.83 0.27
C GLN A 53 -8.45 9.02 0.91
N THR A 54 -8.02 7.93 0.26
CA THR A 54 -6.90 7.11 0.71
C THR A 54 -5.61 7.92 0.79
N ILE A 55 -5.31 8.73 -0.23
CA ILE A 55 -4.08 9.54 -0.25
C ILE A 55 -4.08 10.58 0.87
N ARG A 56 -5.20 11.28 1.09
CA ARG A 56 -5.32 12.21 2.23
C ARG A 56 -5.08 11.52 3.57
N TYR A 57 -5.54 10.27 3.71
CA TYR A 57 -5.30 9.51 4.92
C TYR A 57 -3.82 9.15 5.07
N LEU A 58 -3.17 8.66 4.01
CA LEU A 58 -1.73 8.39 4.01
C LEU A 58 -0.88 9.65 4.27
N GLU A 59 -1.29 10.81 3.74
CA GLU A 59 -0.66 12.10 4.05
C GLU A 59 -0.80 12.45 5.54
N SER A 60 -1.98 12.25 6.13
CA SER A 60 -2.17 12.51 7.57
C SER A 60 -1.31 11.60 8.45
N LEU A 61 -1.06 10.37 8.01
CA LEU A 61 -0.16 9.44 8.67
C LEU A 61 1.31 9.84 8.50
N ARG A 62 1.70 10.34 7.31
CA ARG A 62 3.03 10.90 7.07
C ARG A 62 3.35 12.10 7.97
N LEU A 63 2.34 12.88 8.35
CA LEU A 63 2.52 13.98 9.30
C LEU A 63 2.71 13.49 10.75
N GLN A 64 2.28 12.26 11.07
CA GLN A 64 2.44 11.66 12.40
C GLN A 64 3.78 10.94 12.57
N GLY A 65 4.43 10.53 11.48
CA GLY A 65 5.71 9.84 11.55
C GLY A 65 6.21 9.37 10.18
N ASN A 66 7.31 8.61 10.20
CA ASN A 66 7.92 8.11 8.98
C ASN A 66 7.20 6.85 8.48
N LEU A 67 6.48 6.97 7.35
CA LEU A 67 5.80 5.84 6.71
C LEU A 67 6.74 4.71 6.30
N LEU A 68 8.02 4.99 6.00
CA LEU A 68 9.00 3.97 5.60
C LEU A 68 9.51 3.14 6.79
N GLU A 69 9.60 3.73 7.97
CA GLU A 69 9.93 3.01 9.21
C GLU A 69 8.70 2.31 9.80
N GLY A 70 7.53 2.86 9.50
CA GLY A 70 6.23 2.39 9.97
C GLY A 70 5.63 3.37 10.96
N VAL A 71 4.37 3.71 10.73
CA VAL A 71 3.58 4.58 11.59
C VAL A 71 2.58 3.75 12.38
N THR A 72 2.38 4.10 13.65
CA THR A 72 1.36 3.47 14.49
C THR A 72 -0.01 4.03 14.11
N LEU A 73 -0.95 3.14 13.81
CA LEU A 73 -2.34 3.50 13.58
C LEU A 73 -3.05 3.72 14.91
N GLN A 74 -4.11 4.53 14.92
CA GLN A 74 -4.90 4.82 16.12
C GLN A 74 -5.46 3.55 16.79
N ASN A 75 -5.57 2.46 16.04
CA ASN A 75 -6.19 1.21 16.46
C ASN A 75 -5.19 0.23 17.10
N GLY A 76 -3.92 0.63 17.23
CA GLY A 76 -2.84 -0.20 17.80
C GLY A 76 -2.03 -1.02 16.78
N GLY A 77 -2.46 -1.03 15.52
CA GLY A 77 -1.72 -1.61 14.39
C GLY A 77 -0.61 -0.68 13.88
N SER A 78 0.10 -1.12 12.85
CA SER A 78 1.10 -0.27 12.18
C SER A 78 0.94 -0.31 10.67
N LEU A 79 1.28 0.79 10.00
CA LEU A 79 1.31 0.90 8.55
C LEU A 79 2.72 1.24 8.11
N ARG A 80 3.27 0.50 7.17
CA ARG A 80 4.59 0.74 6.59
C ARG A 80 4.52 0.76 5.08
N LEU A 81 5.24 1.69 4.46
CA LEU A 81 5.52 1.68 3.04
C LEU A 81 6.72 0.78 2.76
N GLU A 82 6.52 -0.22 1.92
CA GLU A 82 7.61 -1.06 1.43
C GLU A 82 8.08 -0.51 0.09
N VAL A 83 9.32 -0.05 0.06
CA VAL A 83 9.97 0.30 -1.20
C VAL A 83 10.36 -1.03 -1.83
N ASN A 84 9.60 -1.48 -2.83
CA ASN A 84 10.09 -2.54 -3.70
C ASN A 84 11.27 -1.96 -4.48
N CYS A 85 12.46 -2.02 -3.90
CA CYS A 85 13.67 -2.06 -4.71
C CYS A 85 13.58 -3.38 -5.46
N VAL A 86 13.32 -3.30 -6.77
CA VAL A 86 13.50 -4.41 -7.71
C VAL A 86 14.99 -4.72 -7.76
N GLU A 87 15.52 -5.27 -6.68
CA GLU A 87 16.84 -5.88 -6.61
C GLU A 87 16.75 -7.09 -5.66
N VAL A 88 15.67 -7.87 -5.80
CA VAL A 88 15.75 -9.26 -5.43
C VAL A 88 16.67 -9.89 -6.47
N GLN A 89 17.95 -10.05 -6.13
CA GLN A 89 18.75 -11.07 -6.80
C GLN A 89 18.02 -12.38 -6.57
N LEU A 90 17.33 -12.84 -7.62
CA LEU A 90 16.68 -14.14 -7.64
C LEU A 90 17.69 -15.17 -7.11
N PRO A 91 17.30 -16.04 -6.16
CA PRO A 91 18.22 -17.05 -5.65
C PRO A 91 18.77 -17.85 -6.83
N LYS A 92 20.10 -17.98 -6.90
CA LYS A 92 20.84 -18.60 -8.01
C LYS A 92 20.24 -19.98 -8.33
N GLY A 93 19.34 -20.04 -9.31
CA GLY A 93 18.51 -21.21 -9.57
C GLY A 93 17.17 -20.91 -10.25
N PHE A 94 16.67 -19.67 -10.22
CA PHE A 94 15.53 -19.28 -11.04
C PHE A 94 15.99 -18.88 -12.46
N PRO A 95 15.40 -19.46 -13.52
CA PRO A 95 15.73 -19.07 -14.88
C PRO A 95 15.21 -17.65 -15.17
N ASP A 96 16.12 -16.78 -15.60
CA ASP A 96 15.93 -15.36 -15.89
C ASP A 96 15.02 -15.05 -17.11
N HIS A 97 14.19 -16.00 -17.56
CA HIS A 97 13.48 -15.80 -18.82
C HIS A 97 12.11 -16.49 -18.87
N LYS A 98 11.06 -15.71 -18.54
CA LYS A 98 9.97 -15.34 -19.47
C LYS A 98 8.92 -14.53 -18.73
N ASN A 99 8.67 -13.31 -19.20
CA ASN A 99 7.35 -12.70 -19.08
C ASN A 99 6.37 -13.62 -19.81
N ASP A 100 5.55 -14.38 -19.07
CA ASP A 100 4.39 -15.06 -19.63
C ASP A 100 3.19 -14.14 -19.48
N ASN A 101 3.07 -13.19 -20.42
CA ASN A 101 1.77 -12.61 -20.76
C ASN A 101 1.23 -13.44 -21.91
N ARG A 102 0.33 -14.37 -21.60
CA ARG A 102 -0.61 -14.91 -22.57
C ARG A 102 -1.98 -15.12 -21.95
#